data_AF-A0AA35RRS6-F1
#
_entry.id   AF-A0AA35RRS6-F1
#
_cell.length_a   1.000
_cell.length_b   1.000
_cell.length_c   1.000
_cell.angle_alpha   90.00
_cell.angle_beta   90.00
_cell.angle_gamma   90.00
#
_symmetry.space_group_name_H-M   'P 1'
#
loop_
_entity.id
_entity.type
_entity.pdbx_description
1 polymer ?
#
loop_
_entity_poly.entity_id
_entity_poly.type
_entity_poly.pdbx_seq_one_letter_code
_entity_poly.pdbx_strand_id
1 'polypeptide(L)'
;MATNSEYPQVPAVEEDDRDEEQSPVKLSTLPGAKTSDFYTVKNIPERFNNPDWFEGYNTQAEHPFFSTSSSSYGSKSPSVHTVPTQFHGRSQKFTKNLGKFGMYRNHSLNTDLDRSKV
;
A
#
# COMPACT_ATOMS: atom_id res chain seq x y z
N MET A 1 58.68 13.45 36.05
CA MET A 1 58.09 14.08 34.85
C MET A 1 56.75 13.41 34.59
N ALA A 2 55.65 14.07 34.92
CA ALA A 2 54.29 13.59 34.64
C ALA A 2 53.84 14.22 33.32
N THR A 3 53.47 13.40 32.33
CA THR A 3 52.91 13.85 31.06
C THR A 3 51.40 13.94 31.20
N ASN A 4 50.88 15.16 31.29
CA ASN A 4 49.44 15.43 31.22
C ASN A 4 48.95 15.15 29.79
N SER A 5 47.98 14.23 29.64
CA SER A 5 47.22 14.08 28.41
C SER A 5 46.12 15.14 28.38
N GLU A 6 46.33 16.21 27.63
CA GLU A 6 45.32 17.25 27.43
C GLU A 6 44.69 17.02 26.05
N TYR A 7 43.48 16.45 26.03
CA TYR A 7 42.66 16.44 24.82
C TYR A 7 42.17 17.86 24.58
N PRO A 8 42.34 18.44 23.37
CA PRO A 8 41.80 19.75 23.07
C PRO A 8 40.26 19.67 23.05
N GLN A 9 39.60 20.55 23.80
CA GLN A 9 38.16 20.75 23.67
C GLN A 9 37.88 21.34 22.28
N VAL A 10 37.21 20.57 21.44
CA VAL A 10 36.60 21.07 20.20
C VAL A 10 35.52 22.09 20.58
N PRO A 11 35.53 23.31 20.01
CA PRO A 11 34.45 24.27 20.23
C PRO A 11 33.15 23.67 19.71
N ALA A 12 32.09 23.80 20.51
CA ALA A 12 30.74 23.40 20.11
C ALA A 12 30.42 24.08 18.79
N VAL A 13 30.12 23.26 17.78
CA VAL A 13 29.61 23.73 16.49
C VAL A 13 28.28 24.41 16.80
N GLU A 14 28.21 25.72 16.58
CA GLU A 14 26.96 26.45 16.56
C GLU A 14 26.15 25.86 15.39
N GLU A 15 25.12 25.09 15.72
CA GLU A 15 24.15 24.60 14.76
C GLU A 15 23.39 25.83 14.24
N ASP A 16 23.82 26.35 13.09
CA ASP A 16 23.07 27.34 12.33
C ASP A 16 21.65 26.79 12.12
N ASP A 17 20.66 27.44 12.74
CA ASP A 17 19.22 27.31 12.51
C ASP A 17 18.90 27.71 11.05
N ARG A 18 19.34 26.90 10.09
CA ARG A 18 18.84 26.97 8.72
C ARG A 18 17.43 26.45 8.74
N ASP A 19 16.48 27.37 8.60
CA ASP A 19 15.07 27.16 8.39
C ASP A 19 14.82 25.79 7.76
N GLU A 20 14.32 24.83 8.56
CA GLU A 20 13.80 23.58 8.05
C GLU A 20 12.61 23.91 7.15
N GLU A 21 12.89 24.12 5.87
CA GLU A 21 11.88 24.14 4.83
C GLU A 21 11.21 22.77 4.90
N GLN A 22 10.06 22.74 5.58
CA GLN A 22 9.28 21.55 5.90
C GLN A 22 8.98 20.81 4.59
N SER A 23 9.85 19.88 4.24
CA SER A 23 9.71 19.14 2.99
C SER A 23 8.32 18.48 2.96
N PRO A 24 7.63 18.45 1.81
CA PRO A 24 6.29 17.87 1.70
C PRO A 24 6.22 16.38 2.08
N VAL A 25 7.37 15.75 2.31
CA VAL A 25 7.54 14.36 2.74
C VAL A 25 7.03 14.11 4.16
N LYS A 26 7.14 15.06 5.09
CA LYS A 26 6.79 14.84 6.51
C LYS A 26 5.28 14.70 6.77
N LEU A 27 4.41 15.38 6.01
CA LEU A 27 2.95 15.32 6.21
C LEU A 27 2.33 14.01 5.68
N SER A 28 2.95 13.42 4.65
CA SER A 28 2.49 12.24 3.92
C SER A 28 2.60 10.90 4.68
N THR A 29 3.33 10.92 5.80
CA THR A 29 3.62 9.76 6.67
C THR A 29 3.00 9.95 8.06
N LEU A 30 2.19 11.00 8.25
CA LEU A 30 1.51 11.20 9.51
C LEU A 30 0.42 10.15 9.72
N PRO A 31 0.28 9.62 10.96
CA PRO A 31 -0.80 8.72 11.29
C PRO A 31 -2.13 9.45 11.11
N GLY A 32 -3.00 8.91 10.26
CA GLY A 32 -4.30 9.46 9.87
C GLY A 32 -4.31 10.22 8.54
N ALA A 33 -3.19 10.30 7.81
CA ALA A 33 -3.13 10.99 6.53
C ALA A 33 -3.98 10.27 5.47
N LYS A 34 -4.96 10.96 4.87
CA LYS A 34 -5.81 10.38 3.82
C LYS A 34 -5.38 10.80 2.44
N THR A 35 -5.40 9.87 1.49
CA THR A 35 -5.08 10.14 0.08
C THR A 35 -5.96 11.25 -0.52
N SER A 36 -7.23 11.30 -0.11
CA SER A 36 -8.18 12.34 -0.51
C SER A 36 -7.78 13.76 -0.13
N ASP A 37 -6.96 13.92 0.91
CA ASP A 37 -6.57 15.23 1.44
C ASP A 37 -5.45 15.84 0.59
N PHE A 38 -4.64 15.00 -0.06
CA PHE A 38 -3.52 15.39 -0.90
C PHE A 38 -3.84 15.32 -2.40
N TYR A 39 -4.74 14.44 -2.81
CA TYR A 39 -5.03 14.16 -4.21
C TYR A 39 -6.53 14.05 -4.49
N THR A 40 -6.92 14.40 -5.71
CA THR A 40 -8.28 14.14 -6.20
C THR A 40 -8.47 12.65 -6.45
N VAL A 41 -9.32 12.01 -5.65
CA VAL A 41 -9.60 10.57 -5.73
C VAL A 41 -10.92 10.29 -6.46
N LYS A 42 -10.98 9.18 -7.21
CA LYS A 42 -12.23 8.71 -7.85
C LYS A 42 -12.43 7.22 -7.63
N ASN A 43 -13.50 6.86 -6.92
CA ASN A 43 -13.94 5.48 -6.71
C ASN A 43 -12.80 4.55 -6.24
N ILE A 44 -12.17 4.91 -5.12
CA ILE A 44 -11.15 4.08 -4.47
C ILE A 44 -11.73 3.40 -3.21
N PRO A 45 -11.39 2.13 -2.95
CA PRO A 45 -11.64 1.48 -1.67
C PRO A 45 -11.05 2.26 -0.48
N GLU A 46 -11.72 2.17 0.68
CA GLU A 46 -11.27 2.85 1.91
C GLU A 46 -9.84 2.48 2.32
N ARG A 47 -9.39 1.25 2.04
CA ARG A 47 -8.02 0.81 2.29
C ARG A 47 -6.96 1.57 1.48
N PHE A 48 -7.30 2.07 0.29
CA PHE A 48 -6.37 2.91 -0.48
C PHE A 48 -6.50 4.39 -0.14
N ASN A 49 -7.62 4.80 0.47
CA ASN A 49 -7.76 6.16 0.96
C ASN A 49 -7.01 6.38 2.29
N ASN A 50 -6.86 5.32 3.10
CA ASN A 50 -6.16 5.36 4.39
C ASN A 50 -4.93 4.45 4.32
N PRO A 51 -3.75 4.95 3.90
CA PRO A 51 -2.53 4.15 3.77
C PRO A 51 -2.09 3.49 5.08
N ASP A 52 -2.40 4.09 6.24
CA ASP A 52 -2.04 3.56 7.56
C ASP A 52 -2.68 2.21 7.89
N TRP A 53 -3.72 1.80 7.16
CA TRP A 53 -4.32 0.48 7.34
C TRP A 53 -3.39 -0.66 6.90
N PHE A 54 -2.26 -0.35 6.25
CA PHE A 54 -1.26 -1.33 5.90
C PHE A 54 0.11 -0.89 6.43
N GLU A 55 0.64 -1.63 7.40
CA GLU A 55 1.93 -1.30 8.04
C GLU A 55 3.15 -1.87 7.28
N GLY A 56 2.91 -2.59 6.18
CA GLY A 56 3.93 -3.36 5.47
C GLY A 56 3.92 -4.83 5.87
N TYR A 57 4.99 -5.55 5.50
CA TYR A 57 5.14 -6.98 5.73
C TYR A 57 6.22 -7.33 6.78
N ASN A 58 7.07 -6.37 7.16
CA ASN A 58 8.15 -6.59 8.12
C ASN A 58 7.80 -6.00 9.51
N THR A 59 6.80 -6.57 10.16
CA THR A 59 6.31 -6.12 11.48
C THR A 59 7.23 -6.50 12.64
N GLN A 60 8.26 -7.33 12.40
CA GLN A 60 9.16 -7.82 13.44
C GLN A 60 10.51 -7.12 13.33
N ALA A 61 11.01 -6.63 14.46
CA ALA A 61 12.33 -5.99 14.48
C ALA A 61 13.41 -7.06 14.26
N GLU A 62 14.01 -7.08 13.06
CA GLU A 62 15.18 -7.90 12.78
C GLU A 62 16.42 -7.34 13.48
N HIS A 63 17.31 -8.22 13.92
CA HIS A 63 18.59 -7.80 14.46
C HIS A 63 19.42 -7.14 13.33
N PRO A 64 19.99 -5.94 13.54
CA PRO A 64 20.71 -5.21 12.47
C PRO A 64 21.83 -6.01 11.80
N PHE A 65 22.45 -6.94 12.53
CA PHE A 65 23.53 -7.78 12.02
C PHE A 65 23.06 -9.00 11.22
N PHE A 66 21.77 -9.33 11.28
CA PHE A 66 21.17 -10.50 10.61
C PHE A 66 20.15 -10.10 9.53
N SER A 67 20.13 -8.84 9.11
CA SER A 67 19.28 -8.38 8.00
C SER A 67 19.76 -8.94 6.66
N THR A 68 18.83 -9.34 5.80
CA THR A 68 19.14 -9.84 4.45
C THR A 68 18.67 -8.85 3.40
N SER A 69 19.15 -8.95 2.16
CA SER A 69 18.64 -8.13 1.06
C SER A 69 17.15 -8.36 0.81
N SER A 70 16.65 -9.58 1.02
CA SER A 70 15.23 -9.93 0.94
C SER A 70 14.38 -9.27 2.02
N SER A 71 14.91 -9.03 3.23
CA SER A 71 14.13 -8.40 4.30
C SER A 71 13.87 -6.90 4.09
N SER A 72 14.57 -6.30 3.12
CA SER A 72 14.26 -4.94 2.64
C SER A 72 12.96 -4.87 1.84
N TYR A 73 12.52 -5.97 1.20
CA TYR A 73 11.30 -5.99 0.41
C TYR A 73 10.07 -6.01 1.31
N GLY A 74 9.15 -5.08 1.09
CA GLY A 74 7.93 -4.98 1.88
C GLY A 74 8.11 -4.48 3.31
N SER A 75 9.32 -4.03 3.69
CA SER A 75 9.57 -3.47 5.03
C SER A 75 8.98 -2.08 5.24
N LYS A 76 8.75 -1.34 4.15
CA LYS A 76 8.19 0.02 4.18
C LYS A 76 6.67 -0.03 4.04
N SER A 77 5.97 0.73 4.88
CA SER A 77 4.55 0.99 4.72
C SER A 77 4.29 1.87 3.48
N PRO A 78 3.11 1.73 2.84
CA PRO A 78 2.66 2.65 1.80
C PRO A 78 2.42 4.05 2.39
N SER A 79 2.64 5.06 1.54
CA SER A 79 2.28 6.46 1.79
C SER A 79 1.17 6.91 0.82
N VAL A 80 0.52 8.04 1.10
CA VAL A 80 -0.45 8.72 0.22
C VAL A 80 0.05 8.92 -1.21
N HIS A 81 1.38 8.99 -1.41
CA HIS A 81 2.02 9.15 -2.72
C HIS A 81 2.23 7.85 -3.49
N THR A 82 2.10 6.70 -2.82
CA THR A 82 2.34 5.37 -3.40
C THR A 82 1.05 4.62 -3.73
N VAL A 83 -0.06 5.01 -3.09
CA VAL A 83 -1.39 4.42 -3.30
C VAL A 83 -2.07 4.99 -4.55
N PRO A 84 -2.94 4.21 -5.23
CA PRO A 84 -3.61 4.67 -6.43
C PRO A 84 -4.71 5.70 -6.13
N THR A 85 -4.86 6.69 -7.02
CA THR A 85 -5.94 7.69 -6.93
C THR A 85 -7.28 7.22 -7.53
N GLN A 86 -7.25 6.11 -8.29
CA GLN A 86 -8.43 5.48 -8.91
C GLN A 86 -8.29 3.96 -8.91
N PHE A 87 -9.38 3.24 -8.66
CA PHE A 87 -9.38 1.78 -8.64
C PHE A 87 -10.57 1.19 -9.42
N HIS A 88 -10.28 0.48 -10.51
CA HIS A 88 -11.30 -0.14 -11.36
C HIS A 88 -11.43 -1.64 -11.08
N GLY A 89 -11.82 -1.98 -9.86
CA GLY A 89 -12.05 -3.36 -9.46
C GLY A 89 -13.24 -3.98 -10.20
N ARG A 90 -13.01 -5.10 -10.90
CA ARG A 90 -14.11 -5.87 -11.53
C ARG A 90 -14.77 -6.77 -10.50
N SER A 91 -16.08 -6.60 -10.32
CA SER A 91 -16.84 -7.46 -9.42
C SER A 91 -17.11 -8.81 -10.11
N GLN A 92 -16.68 -9.90 -9.47
CA GLN A 92 -16.96 -11.26 -9.94
C GLN A 92 -18.22 -11.86 -9.27
N LYS A 93 -19.07 -11.03 -8.64
CA LYS A 93 -20.22 -11.51 -7.85
C LYS A 93 -21.17 -12.37 -8.69
N PHE A 94 -21.49 -11.91 -9.90
CA PHE A 94 -22.36 -12.63 -10.84
C PHE A 94 -21.77 -13.99 -11.24
N THR A 95 -20.54 -14.01 -11.76
CA THR A 95 -19.89 -15.24 -12.22
C THR A 95 -19.63 -16.22 -11.08
N LYS A 96 -19.27 -15.73 -9.88
CA LYS A 96 -19.13 -16.57 -8.68
C LYS A 96 -20.44 -17.25 -8.31
N ASN A 97 -21.58 -16.54 -8.44
CA ASN A 97 -22.88 -17.16 -8.21
C ASN A 97 -23.17 -18.26 -9.23
N LEU A 98 -22.94 -17.99 -10.52
CA LEU A 98 -23.15 -18.96 -11.59
C LEU A 98 -22.23 -20.19 -11.45
N GLY A 99 -20.97 -19.99 -11.09
CA GLY A 99 -19.98 -21.06 -10.93
C GLY A 99 -20.32 -22.08 -9.84
N LYS A 100 -21.18 -21.72 -8.87
CA LYS A 100 -21.66 -22.68 -7.85
C LYS A 100 -22.53 -23.79 -8.43
N PHE A 101 -23.21 -23.54 -9.55
CA PHE A 101 -24.14 -24.49 -10.16
C PHE A 101 -23.45 -25.49 -11.10
N GLY A 102 -22.13 -25.42 -11.26
CA GLY A 102 -21.34 -26.38 -12.02
C GLY A 102 -21.52 -26.28 -13.54
N MET A 103 -21.16 -27.35 -14.25
CA MET A 103 -21.24 -27.41 -15.71
C MET A 103 -22.69 -27.61 -16.16
N TYR A 104 -23.15 -26.73 -17.06
CA TYR A 104 -24.47 -26.84 -17.67
C TYR A 104 -24.64 -28.17 -18.43
N ARG A 105 -25.80 -28.81 -18.27
CA ARG A 105 -26.25 -29.96 -19.04
C ARG A 105 -27.67 -29.73 -19.53
N ASN A 106 -27.92 -30.02 -20.80
CA ASN A 106 -29.27 -29.99 -21.36
C ASN A 106 -30.00 -31.30 -21.02
N HIS A 107 -31.13 -31.20 -20.32
CA HIS A 107 -32.03 -32.31 -20.00
C HIS A 107 -33.44 -32.12 -20.59
N SER A 108 -33.59 -31.22 -21.56
CA SER A 108 -34.87 -30.93 -22.23
C SER A 108 -35.15 -31.92 -23.36
N LEU A 109 -36.44 -32.15 -23.65
CA LEU A 109 -36.88 -32.88 -24.84
C LEU A 109 -37.12 -31.90 -25.99
N ASN A 110 -36.84 -32.34 -27.23
CA ASN A 110 -37.24 -31.57 -28.40
C ASN A 110 -38.76 -31.64 -28.54
N THR A 111 -39.41 -30.48 -28.48
CA THR A 111 -40.87 -30.32 -28.54
C THR A 111 -41.30 -29.32 -29.61
N ASP A 112 -40.37 -28.89 -30.47
CA ASP A 112 -40.72 -28.03 -31.60
C ASP A 112 -41.70 -28.77 -32.52
N LEU A 113 -42.86 -28.14 -32.76
CA LEU A 113 -43.80 -28.59 -33.79
C LEU A 113 -43.20 -28.32 -35.16
N ASP A 114 -43.42 -29.24 -36.09
CA ASP A 114 -42.99 -29.04 -37.46
C ASP A 114 -43.67 -27.80 -38.05
N ARG A 115 -42.86 -26.89 -38.57
CA ARG A 115 -43.30 -25.63 -39.18
C ARG A 115 -43.11 -25.76 -40.68
N SER A 116 -43.93 -26.60 -41.30
CA SER A 116 -44.00 -26.64 -42.75
C SER A 116 -44.50 -25.29 -43.28
N LYS A 117 -43.72 -24.68 -44.18
CA LYS A 117 -44.07 -23.41 -44.85
C LYS A 117 -44.87 -23.63 -46.15
N VAL A 118 -45.17 -24.89 -46.47
CA VAL A 118 -45.90 -25.35 -47.66
C VAL A 118 -47.37 -25.49 -47.32
#